data_AF-A0A1M6JNK2-F1
#
_entry.id   AF-A0A1M6JNK2-F1
#
_cell.length_a   1.000
_cell.length_b   1.000
_cell.length_c   1.000
_cell.angle_alpha   90.00
_cell.angle_beta   90.00
_cell.angle_gamma   90.00
#
_symmetry.space_group_name_H-M   'P 1'
#
loop_
_entity.id
_entity.type
_entity.pdbx_description
1 polymer ?
#
loop_
_entity_poly.entity_id
_entity_poly.type
_entity_poly.pdbx_seq_one_letter_code
_entity_poly.pdbx_strand_id
1 'polypeptide(L)'
;MILIDDAGSGSLIGGTIIGVMRYETREFYYDIIPLKYYSSEFFNKKLYLDYVIEIVKTLFLKLHVTPNEKILVCRGYMFDNLRKWISENNYKYINTKIEEPLQSKIESAFEDYAINLGFPERFISYTKYPFHFHRILSWVYADYNERVKLCKTGWKSFRKYGYLPIKTRFDKIKKSSYICLKCNKRIENNSYVKILEFTSNKPQKIYLHDEC
;
A
#
# COMPACT_ATOMS: atom_id res chain seq x y z
N MET A 1 -24.28 -7.84 11.16
CA MET A 1 -23.53 -8.47 10.06
C MET A 1 -22.14 -7.89 10.06
N ILE A 2 -21.15 -8.72 9.73
CA ILE A 2 -19.74 -8.34 9.73
C ILE A 2 -19.25 -8.29 8.30
N LEU A 3 -18.54 -7.21 7.93
CA LEU A 3 -17.90 -7.04 6.62
C LEU A 3 -16.38 -7.14 6.81
N ILE A 4 -15.69 -7.84 5.90
CA ILE A 4 -14.22 -8.00 5.91
C ILE A 4 -13.66 -7.67 4.53
N ASP A 5 -12.69 -6.77 4.47
CA ASP A 5 -12.03 -6.33 3.23
C ASP A 5 -10.56 -6.00 3.45
N ASP A 6 -9.81 -5.83 2.36
CA ASP A 6 -8.40 -5.42 2.37
C ASP A 6 -8.12 -4.17 1.53
N ALA A 7 -7.11 -3.40 1.93
CA ALA A 7 -6.60 -2.29 1.14
C ALA A 7 -5.06 -2.28 1.12
N GLY A 8 -4.50 -1.81 0.00
CA GLY A 8 -3.06 -1.71 -0.16
C GLY A 8 -2.38 -3.00 -0.60
N SER A 9 -3.10 -4.11 -0.78
CA SER A 9 -2.55 -5.35 -1.33
C SER A 9 -1.97 -5.14 -2.72
N GLY A 10 -2.45 -4.16 -3.51
CA GLY A 10 -1.92 -3.74 -4.80
C GLY A 10 -0.71 -2.78 -4.78
N SER A 11 -0.33 -2.25 -3.62
CA SER A 11 0.71 -1.22 -3.50
C SER A 11 2.12 -1.81 -3.40
N LEU A 12 3.10 -1.11 -4.02
CA LEU A 12 4.53 -1.47 -3.93
C LEU A 12 5.14 -1.18 -2.56
N ILE A 13 4.60 -0.21 -1.83
CA ILE A 13 5.09 0.22 -0.51
C ILE A 13 4.08 -0.10 0.58
N GLY A 14 4.60 -0.27 1.80
CA GLY A 14 3.81 -0.47 3.01
C GLY A 14 3.24 -1.88 3.16
N GLY A 15 2.55 -2.12 4.27
CA GLY A 15 1.78 -3.33 4.51
C GLY A 15 0.46 -3.36 3.72
N THR A 16 -0.41 -4.29 4.09
CA THR A 16 -1.79 -4.36 3.61
C THR A 16 -2.70 -4.21 4.81
N ILE A 17 -3.69 -3.35 4.71
CA ILE A 17 -4.70 -3.16 5.75
C ILE A 17 -5.74 -4.26 5.62
N ILE A 18 -6.09 -4.88 6.74
CA ILE A 18 -7.22 -5.78 6.86
C ILE A 18 -8.23 -5.13 7.78
N GLY A 19 -9.41 -4.85 7.25
CA GLY A 19 -10.48 -4.14 7.95
C GLY A 19 -11.67 -5.04 8.24
N VAL A 20 -12.26 -4.87 9.41
CA VAL A 20 -13.49 -5.54 9.82
C VAL A 20 -14.47 -4.48 10.32
N MET A 21 -15.70 -4.53 9.84
CA MET A 21 -16.74 -3.59 10.24
C MET A 21 -18.05 -4.28 10.59
N ARG A 22 -18.68 -3.85 11.69
CA ARG A 22 -20.08 -4.15 11.98
C ARG A 22 -20.97 -3.18 11.21
N TYR A 23 -21.80 -3.69 10.32
CA TYR A 23 -22.57 -2.83 9.41
C TYR A 23 -23.62 -1.99 10.15
N GLU A 24 -24.28 -2.56 11.15
CA GLU A 24 -25.38 -1.94 11.88
C GLU A 24 -24.90 -0.76 12.73
N THR A 25 -23.80 -0.93 13.46
CA THR A 25 -23.26 0.09 14.38
C THR A 25 -22.22 0.99 13.72
N ARG A 26 -21.73 0.63 12.54
CA ARG A 26 -20.61 1.28 11.82
C ARG A 26 -19.29 1.26 12.57
N GLU A 27 -19.16 0.43 13.61
CA GLU A 27 -17.89 0.17 14.28
C GLU A 27 -16.93 -0.48 13.28
N PHE A 28 -15.80 0.18 13.06
CA PHE A 28 -14.77 -0.21 12.12
C PHE A 28 -13.44 -0.31 12.84
N TYR A 29 -12.81 -1.47 12.74
CA TYR A 29 -11.44 -1.67 13.20
C TYR A 29 -10.61 -2.27 12.08
N TYR A 30 -9.32 -1.96 12.07
CA TYR A 30 -8.38 -2.54 11.12
C TYR A 30 -7.05 -2.79 11.80
N ASP A 31 -6.24 -3.61 11.15
CA ASP A 31 -4.82 -3.75 11.46
C ASP A 31 -4.03 -3.92 10.15
N ILE A 32 -2.71 -3.80 10.23
CA ILE A 32 -1.81 -3.82 9.08
C ILE A 32 -1.01 -5.11 9.10
N ILE A 33 -1.00 -5.84 7.99
CA ILE A 33 -0.02 -6.92 7.76
C ILE A 33 1.38 -6.29 7.72
N PRO A 34 2.29 -6.61 8.65
CA PRO A 34 3.60 -5.98 8.72
C PRO A 34 4.42 -6.21 7.46
N LEU A 35 5.23 -5.22 7.08
CA LEU A 35 6.01 -5.25 5.84
C LEU A 35 6.94 -6.47 5.74
N LYS A 36 7.41 -7.03 6.86
CA LYS A 36 8.23 -8.24 6.90
C LYS A 36 7.60 -9.43 6.17
N TYR A 37 6.27 -9.56 6.18
CA TYR A 37 5.54 -10.64 5.48
C TYR A 37 5.56 -10.49 3.95
N TYR A 38 5.97 -9.32 3.45
CA TYR A 38 6.18 -9.04 2.04
C TYR A 38 7.65 -9.09 1.63
N SER A 39 8.55 -9.52 2.51
CA SER A 39 9.93 -9.85 2.13
C SER A 39 9.96 -11.07 1.21
N SER A 40 11.02 -11.22 0.40
CA SER A 40 11.17 -12.37 -0.50
C SER A 40 11.02 -13.72 0.20
N GLU A 41 11.54 -13.86 1.42
CA GLU A 41 11.46 -15.11 2.17
C GLU A 41 10.01 -15.43 2.59
N PHE A 42 9.33 -14.48 3.24
CA PHE A 42 8.00 -14.71 3.81
C PHE A 42 6.90 -14.71 2.74
N PHE A 43 7.05 -13.86 1.71
CA PHE A 43 6.05 -13.70 0.66
C PHE A 43 5.94 -14.96 -0.21
N ASN A 44 7.06 -15.61 -0.52
CA ASN A 44 7.08 -16.86 -1.30
C ASN A 44 6.35 -17.99 -0.57
N LYS A 45 6.43 -18.02 0.76
CA LYS A 45 5.71 -18.95 1.64
C LYS A 45 4.25 -18.55 1.87
N LYS A 46 3.80 -17.40 1.33
CA LYS A 46 2.45 -16.81 1.49
C LYS A 46 2.02 -16.58 2.95
N LEU A 47 2.97 -16.38 3.86
CA LEU A 47 2.69 -16.23 5.31
C LEU A 47 1.81 -15.02 5.65
N TYR A 48 1.69 -14.05 4.74
CA TYR A 48 0.74 -12.94 4.89
C TYR A 48 -0.71 -13.41 4.93
N LEU A 49 -1.07 -14.50 4.25
CA LEU A 49 -2.44 -15.06 4.26
C LEU A 49 -2.80 -15.66 5.61
N ASP A 50 -1.82 -16.22 6.32
CA ASP A 50 -2.02 -16.73 7.69
C ASP A 50 -2.11 -15.57 8.68
N TYR A 51 -1.30 -14.53 8.48
CA TYR A 51 -1.35 -13.34 9.34
C TYR A 51 -2.70 -12.60 9.30
N VAL A 52 -3.43 -12.68 8.18
CA VAL A 52 -4.82 -12.19 8.08
C VAL A 52 -5.71 -12.83 9.14
N ILE A 53 -5.53 -14.10 9.44
CA ILE A 53 -6.31 -14.82 10.45
C ILE A 53 -6.07 -14.21 11.84
N GLU A 54 -4.82 -13.94 12.18
CA GLU A 54 -4.44 -13.35 13.47
C GLU A 54 -5.01 -11.93 13.65
N ILE A 55 -4.99 -11.12 12.59
CA ILE A 55 -5.66 -9.82 12.58
C ILE A 55 -7.16 -10.01 12.83
N VAL A 56 -7.82 -10.85 12.03
CA VAL A 56 -9.29 -10.99 12.09
C VAL A 56 -9.74 -11.56 13.44
N LYS A 57 -9.02 -12.51 14.04
CA LYS A 57 -9.28 -12.97 15.42
C LYS A 57 -9.29 -11.80 16.41
N THR A 58 -8.26 -10.95 16.33
CA THR A 58 -8.14 -9.78 17.21
C THR A 58 -9.29 -8.79 17.00
N LEU A 59 -9.66 -8.53 15.73
CA LEU A 59 -10.75 -7.62 15.40
C LEU A 59 -12.12 -8.18 15.76
N PHE A 60 -12.33 -9.51 15.65
CA PHE A 60 -13.54 -10.18 16.09
C PHE A 60 -13.74 -10.06 17.61
N LEU A 61 -12.67 -10.19 18.39
CA LEU A 61 -12.72 -9.98 19.84
C LEU A 61 -13.14 -8.54 20.18
N LYS A 62 -12.57 -7.53 19.48
CA LYS A 62 -12.93 -6.11 19.67
C LYS A 62 -14.40 -5.81 19.31
N LEU A 63 -14.92 -6.47 18.28
CA LEU A 63 -16.30 -6.28 17.80
C LEU A 63 -17.32 -7.23 18.46
N HIS A 64 -16.86 -8.07 19.40
CA HIS A 64 -17.65 -9.11 20.05
C HIS A 64 -18.43 -9.97 19.03
N VAL A 65 -17.76 -10.39 17.95
CA VAL A 65 -18.39 -11.15 16.86
C VAL A 65 -18.76 -12.55 17.36
N THR A 66 -19.99 -12.98 17.06
CA THR A 66 -20.45 -14.33 17.42
C THR A 66 -20.64 -15.24 16.20
N PRO A 67 -20.54 -16.58 16.34
CA PRO A 67 -20.70 -17.53 15.22
C PRO A 67 -22.05 -17.48 14.50
N ASN A 68 -23.09 -16.96 15.15
CA ASN A 68 -24.44 -16.85 14.60
C ASN A 68 -24.58 -15.66 13.64
N GLU A 69 -23.61 -14.75 13.60
CA GLU A 69 -23.66 -13.58 12.74
C GLU A 69 -23.32 -13.92 11.29
N LYS A 70 -23.99 -13.21 10.37
CA LYS A 70 -23.66 -13.25 8.95
C LYS A 70 -22.34 -12.49 8.71
N ILE A 71 -21.34 -13.18 8.18
CA ILE A 71 -20.05 -12.59 7.78
C ILE A 71 -19.98 -12.48 6.25
N LEU A 72 -19.68 -11.29 5.74
CA LEU A 72 -19.41 -11.04 4.34
C LEU A 72 -17.91 -10.82 4.17
N VAL A 73 -17.28 -11.67 3.36
CA VAL A 73 -15.83 -11.63 3.12
C VAL A 73 -15.60 -11.24 1.66
N CYS A 74 -14.70 -10.28 1.45
CA CYS A 74 -14.26 -9.91 0.11
C CYS A 74 -13.78 -11.14 -0.67
N ARG A 75 -14.04 -11.17 -1.98
CA ARG A 75 -13.65 -12.28 -2.88
C ARG A 75 -12.14 -12.31 -3.20
N GLY A 76 -11.37 -11.31 -2.76
CA GLY A 76 -9.93 -11.25 -2.99
C GLY A 76 -9.18 -12.46 -2.43
N TYR A 77 -8.05 -12.80 -3.06
CA TYR A 77 -7.20 -13.93 -2.64
C TYR A 77 -6.60 -13.76 -1.24
N MET A 78 -6.56 -12.52 -0.73
CA MET A 78 -6.06 -12.18 0.61
C MET A 78 -6.77 -12.98 1.72
N PHE A 79 -8.00 -13.42 1.46
CA PHE A 79 -8.84 -14.10 2.44
C PHE A 79 -8.93 -15.63 2.25
N ASP A 80 -8.11 -16.23 1.38
CA ASP A 80 -8.20 -17.66 1.07
C ASP A 80 -8.02 -18.55 2.31
N ASN A 81 -7.02 -18.27 3.14
CA ASN A 81 -6.81 -19.03 4.38
C ASN A 81 -7.81 -18.64 5.48
N LEU A 82 -8.24 -17.37 5.52
CA LEU A 82 -9.28 -16.91 6.44
C LEU A 82 -10.59 -17.67 6.27
N ARG A 83 -11.03 -17.89 5.03
CA ARG A 83 -12.29 -18.61 4.75
C ARG A 83 -12.27 -20.05 5.27
N LYS A 84 -11.11 -20.71 5.20
CA LYS A 84 -10.92 -22.05 5.80
C LYS A 84 -11.07 -21.99 7.31
N TRP A 85 -10.36 -21.06 7.95
CA TRP A 85 -10.43 -20.85 9.39
C TRP A 85 -11.85 -20.52 9.88
N ILE A 86 -12.58 -19.64 9.18
CA ILE A 86 -13.98 -19.29 9.49
C ILE A 86 -14.87 -20.56 9.45
N SER A 87 -14.70 -21.39 8.42
CA SER A 87 -15.46 -22.65 8.26
C SER A 87 -15.16 -23.64 9.38
N GLU A 88 -13.88 -23.82 9.72
CA GLU A 88 -13.41 -24.71 10.80
C GLU A 88 -13.90 -24.28 12.19
N ASN A 89 -14.17 -22.99 12.37
CA ASN A 89 -14.64 -22.41 13.63
C ASN A 89 -16.17 -22.19 13.66
N ASN A 90 -16.91 -22.86 12.77
CA ASN A 90 -18.38 -22.86 12.71
C ASN A 90 -19.03 -21.48 12.47
N TYR A 91 -18.29 -20.53 11.90
CA TYR A 91 -18.86 -19.26 11.46
C TYR A 91 -19.50 -19.41 10.08
N LYS A 92 -20.62 -18.72 9.86
CA LYS A 92 -21.28 -18.64 8.55
C LYS A 92 -20.78 -17.42 7.78
N TYR A 93 -20.23 -17.65 6.59
CA TYR A 93 -19.76 -16.56 5.73
C TYR A 93 -20.28 -16.64 4.29
N ILE A 94 -20.25 -15.51 3.60
CA ILE A 94 -20.58 -15.38 2.17
C ILE A 94 -19.45 -14.63 1.48
N ASN A 95 -18.97 -15.18 0.36
CA ASN A 95 -18.02 -14.53 -0.51
C ASN A 95 -18.71 -13.50 -1.41
N THR A 96 -18.45 -12.23 -1.17
CA THR A 96 -19.07 -11.15 -1.93
C THR A 96 -18.05 -10.08 -2.29
N LYS A 97 -18.38 -9.26 -3.28
CA LYS A 97 -17.73 -7.97 -3.40
C LYS A 97 -18.18 -7.14 -2.21
N ILE A 98 -17.22 -6.54 -1.50
CA ILE A 98 -17.51 -5.56 -0.45
C ILE A 98 -17.69 -4.22 -1.13
N GLU A 99 -18.72 -3.50 -0.70
CA GLU A 99 -19.04 -2.17 -1.19
C GLU A 99 -19.12 -1.21 0.01
N GLU A 100 -19.84 -0.11 -0.15
CA GLU A 100 -19.98 0.88 0.90
C GLU A 100 -20.73 0.32 2.14
N PRO A 101 -20.35 0.75 3.35
CA PRO A 101 -19.37 1.81 3.67
C PRO A 101 -17.93 1.31 3.91
N LEU A 102 -17.69 -0.02 3.89
CA LEU A 102 -16.38 -0.55 4.28
C LEU A 102 -15.33 -0.20 3.24
N GLN A 103 -15.68 -0.24 1.95
CA GLN A 103 -14.77 0.06 0.86
C GLN A 103 -14.10 1.44 1.02
N SER A 104 -14.87 2.52 1.15
CA SER A 104 -14.29 3.86 1.34
C SER A 104 -13.51 3.99 2.66
N LYS A 105 -13.97 3.37 3.75
CA LYS A 105 -13.27 3.42 5.06
C LYS A 105 -11.90 2.76 5.01
N ILE A 106 -11.80 1.59 4.38
CA ILE A 106 -10.54 0.85 4.33
C ILE A 106 -9.56 1.44 3.30
N GLU A 107 -10.08 1.97 2.18
CA GLU A 107 -9.27 2.75 1.22
C GLU A 107 -8.68 3.99 1.91
N SER A 108 -9.50 4.79 2.61
CA SER A 108 -9.03 5.97 3.37
C SER A 108 -8.01 5.60 4.45
N ALA A 109 -8.20 4.50 5.19
CA ALA A 109 -7.22 4.04 6.17
C ALA A 109 -5.86 3.71 5.51
N PHE A 110 -5.86 3.20 4.27
CA PHE A 110 -4.64 2.91 3.54
C PHE A 110 -3.97 4.17 3.00
N GLU A 111 -4.75 5.15 2.58
CA GLU A 111 -4.25 6.47 2.20
C GLU A 111 -3.52 7.14 3.35
N ASP A 112 -4.15 7.21 4.53
CA ASP A 112 -3.55 7.77 5.75
C ASP A 112 -2.26 7.02 6.13
N TYR A 113 -2.30 5.68 6.06
CA TYR A 113 -1.12 4.86 6.30
C TYR A 113 0.01 5.19 5.32
N ALA A 114 -0.28 5.32 4.01
CA ALA A 114 0.73 5.67 3.02
C ALA A 114 1.31 7.08 3.24
N ILE A 115 0.48 8.07 3.61
CA ILE A 115 0.93 9.42 3.97
C ILE A 115 1.86 9.38 5.17
N ASN A 116 1.53 8.59 6.21
CA ASN A 116 2.36 8.42 7.39
C ASN A 116 3.71 7.75 7.09
N LEU A 117 3.83 6.97 6.01
CA LEU A 117 5.11 6.48 5.50
C LEU A 117 5.93 7.55 4.75
N GLY A 118 5.40 8.76 4.60
CA GLY A 118 6.00 9.87 3.86
C GLY A 118 5.62 9.89 2.38
N PHE A 119 4.65 9.08 1.94
CA PHE A 119 4.18 9.13 0.56
C PHE A 119 3.38 10.43 0.32
N PRO A 120 3.66 11.20 -0.74
CA PRO A 120 3.03 12.50 -0.90
C PRO A 120 1.51 12.40 -1.13
N GLU A 121 0.73 13.13 -0.34
CA GLU A 121 -0.74 13.20 -0.45
C GLU A 121 -1.21 13.54 -1.88
N ARG A 122 -0.51 14.46 -2.56
CA ARG A 122 -0.77 14.82 -3.97
C ARG A 122 -0.67 13.66 -4.96
N PHE A 123 -0.07 12.53 -4.58
CA PHE A 123 -0.03 11.32 -5.40
C PHE A 123 -1.20 10.40 -5.15
N ILE A 124 -1.96 10.59 -4.07
CA ILE A 124 -3.11 9.80 -3.66
C ILE A 124 -4.39 10.42 -4.21
N SER A 125 -4.58 11.72 -4.01
CA SER A 125 -5.84 12.47 -4.23
C SER A 125 -6.38 12.52 -5.68
N TYR A 126 -5.69 11.94 -6.66
CA TYR A 126 -5.98 12.15 -8.09
C TYR A 126 -6.32 10.90 -8.92
N THR A 127 -6.25 9.67 -8.40
CA THR A 127 -6.48 8.48 -9.24
C THR A 127 -7.02 7.26 -8.48
N LYS A 128 -8.11 6.66 -9.00
CA LYS A 128 -8.46 5.26 -8.71
C LYS A 128 -7.33 4.37 -9.27
N TYR A 129 -6.79 3.45 -8.46
CA TYR A 129 -5.47 2.80 -8.60
C TYR A 129 -5.36 1.77 -9.76
N PRO A 130 -4.71 2.13 -10.91
CA PRO A 130 -3.69 1.24 -11.50
C PRO A 130 -2.40 1.95 -12.00
N PHE A 131 -2.26 3.28 -11.83
CA PHE A 131 -1.13 4.05 -12.39
C PHE A 131 -0.03 4.45 -11.39
N HIS A 132 -0.11 4.02 -10.12
CA HIS A 132 0.83 4.46 -9.09
C HIS A 132 2.18 3.75 -9.10
N PHE A 133 2.33 2.61 -9.78
CA PHE A 133 3.58 1.85 -9.71
C PHE A 133 4.81 2.71 -10.04
N HIS A 134 4.80 3.44 -11.16
CA HIS A 134 5.93 4.29 -11.56
C HIS A 134 6.08 5.53 -10.68
N ARG A 135 4.99 6.06 -10.12
CA ARG A 135 5.03 7.18 -9.17
C ARG A 135 5.67 6.77 -7.86
N ILE A 136 5.25 5.64 -7.30
CA ILE A 136 5.82 5.05 -6.09
C ILE A 136 7.29 4.70 -6.35
N LEU A 137 7.59 4.05 -7.48
CA LEU A 137 8.96 3.71 -7.84
C LEU A 137 9.86 4.95 -7.94
N SER A 138 9.36 6.02 -8.57
CA SER A 138 10.10 7.29 -8.67
C SER A 138 10.28 7.95 -7.31
N TRP A 139 9.28 7.90 -6.43
CA TRP A 139 9.39 8.38 -5.06
C TRP A 139 10.40 7.56 -4.26
N VAL A 140 10.45 6.23 -4.43
CA VAL A 140 11.47 5.37 -3.81
C VAL A 140 12.86 5.79 -4.29
N TYR A 141 13.10 5.87 -5.60
CA TYR A 141 14.41 6.24 -6.14
C TYR A 141 14.87 7.66 -5.79
N ALA A 142 13.94 8.58 -5.53
CA ALA A 142 14.27 9.93 -5.07
C ALA A 142 14.99 9.94 -3.71
N ASP A 143 14.81 8.90 -2.90
CA ASP A 143 15.51 8.73 -1.62
C ASP A 143 15.70 7.24 -1.32
N TYR A 144 16.46 6.59 -2.20
CA TYR A 144 16.48 5.14 -2.33
C TYR A 144 16.82 4.41 -1.02
N ASN A 145 17.87 4.84 -0.33
CA ASN A 145 18.38 4.16 0.86
C ASN A 145 17.33 4.09 1.97
N GLU A 146 16.53 5.15 2.16
CA GLU A 146 15.50 5.18 3.19
C GLU A 146 14.21 4.52 2.73
N ARG A 147 13.79 4.76 1.49
CA ARG A 147 12.46 4.34 1.00
C ARG A 147 12.42 2.91 0.48
N VAL A 148 13.55 2.33 0.10
CA VAL A 148 13.62 0.91 -0.29
C VAL A 148 13.18 -0.01 0.86
N LYS A 149 13.45 0.40 2.11
CA LYS A 149 13.04 -0.30 3.35
C LYS A 149 11.53 -0.39 3.51
N LEU A 150 10.77 0.44 2.80
CA LEU A 150 9.31 0.50 2.83
C LEU A 150 8.65 -0.37 1.75
N CYS A 151 9.45 -0.98 0.86
CA CYS A 151 8.94 -1.71 -0.29
C CYS A 151 8.62 -3.18 0.02
N LYS A 152 7.61 -3.72 -0.66
CA LYS A 152 7.28 -5.15 -0.70
C LYS A 152 8.31 -5.90 -1.55
N THR A 153 9.46 -6.24 -0.97
CA THR A 153 10.61 -6.75 -1.74
C THR A 153 10.39 -8.12 -2.38
N GLY A 154 9.47 -8.93 -1.84
CA GLY A 154 9.03 -10.21 -2.38
C GLY A 154 8.12 -10.10 -3.60
N TRP A 155 7.80 -8.91 -4.07
CA TRP A 155 6.97 -8.73 -5.28
C TRP A 155 7.76 -8.89 -6.57
N LYS A 156 7.11 -9.48 -7.58
CA LYS A 156 7.71 -9.65 -8.93
C LYS A 156 8.10 -8.30 -9.55
N SER A 157 7.25 -7.28 -9.38
CA SER A 157 7.52 -5.93 -9.89
C SER A 157 8.71 -5.30 -9.18
N PHE A 158 8.81 -5.45 -7.85
CA PHE A 158 9.96 -4.95 -7.10
C PHE A 158 11.25 -5.67 -7.51
N ARG A 159 11.25 -7.01 -7.59
CA ARG A 159 12.42 -7.77 -8.07
C ARG A 159 12.90 -7.32 -9.45
N LYS A 160 11.97 -6.93 -10.33
CA LYS A 160 12.29 -6.49 -11.69
C LYS A 160 12.79 -5.05 -11.76
N TYR A 161 12.24 -4.14 -10.95
CA TYR A 161 12.42 -2.71 -11.12
C TYR A 161 13.02 -1.98 -9.91
N GLY A 162 13.27 -2.68 -8.80
CA GLY A 162 13.74 -2.11 -7.54
C GLY A 162 15.25 -1.87 -7.44
N TYR A 163 16.02 -2.30 -8.43
CA TYR A 163 17.50 -2.19 -8.47
C TYR A 163 18.02 -1.75 -9.85
N LEU A 164 17.31 -0.80 -10.48
CA LEU A 164 17.67 -0.28 -11.80
C LEU A 164 18.88 0.65 -11.69
N PRO A 165 19.77 0.67 -12.69
CA PRO A 165 20.87 1.62 -12.74
C PRO A 165 20.33 3.05 -12.90
N ILE A 166 20.82 3.95 -12.06
CA ILE A 166 20.46 5.37 -12.07
C ILE A 166 21.62 6.17 -12.67
N LYS A 167 21.30 7.06 -13.60
CA LYS A 167 22.20 8.09 -14.08
C LYS A 167 21.84 9.41 -13.39
N THR A 168 22.83 10.05 -12.79
CA THR A 168 22.68 11.35 -12.15
C THR A 168 23.27 12.43 -13.05
N ARG A 169 22.52 13.51 -13.25
CA ARG A 169 23.01 14.72 -13.94
C ARG A 169 22.56 15.97 -13.19
N PHE A 170 23.24 17.08 -13.44
CA PHE A 170 22.91 18.38 -12.88
C PHE A 170 22.57 19.35 -14.00
N ASP A 171 21.56 20.20 -13.78
CA ASP A 171 21.09 21.15 -14.78
C ASP A 171 20.56 22.42 -14.11
N LYS A 172 20.40 23.51 -14.88
CA LYS A 172 19.80 24.76 -14.42
C LYS A 172 18.43 24.96 -15.05
N ILE A 173 17.38 25.02 -14.21
CA ILE A 173 16.01 25.23 -14.69
C ILE A 173 15.66 26.70 -14.64
N LYS A 174 15.31 27.31 -15.78
CA LYS A 174 14.88 28.73 -15.84
C LYS A 174 13.46 28.95 -15.27
N LYS A 175 12.51 28.08 -15.64
CA LYS A 175 11.12 28.08 -15.13
C LYS A 175 10.75 26.69 -14.65
N SER A 176 10.36 26.56 -13.39
CA SER A 176 10.07 25.30 -12.73
C SER A 176 8.58 25.13 -12.40
N SER A 177 8.03 24.01 -12.86
CA SER A 177 6.76 23.43 -12.40
C SER A 177 6.99 22.17 -11.56
N TYR A 178 8.23 21.88 -11.20
CA TYR A 178 8.62 20.64 -10.54
C TYR A 178 8.54 20.74 -9.02
N ILE A 179 8.22 19.62 -8.39
CA ILE A 179 8.30 19.43 -6.94
C ILE A 179 9.33 18.34 -6.70
N CYS A 180 10.31 18.64 -5.84
CA CYS A 180 11.37 17.71 -5.47
C CYS A 180 10.76 16.44 -4.86
N LEU A 181 11.03 15.28 -5.44
CA LEU A 181 10.45 14.02 -4.93
C LEU A 181 11.10 13.55 -3.62
N LYS A 182 12.25 14.10 -3.24
CA LYS A 182 12.89 13.78 -1.95
C LYS A 182 12.25 14.57 -0.81
N CYS A 183 12.30 15.90 -0.84
CA CYS A 183 11.78 16.74 0.26
C CYS A 183 10.32 17.20 0.09
N ASN A 184 9.68 16.89 -1.05
CA ASN A 184 8.31 17.29 -1.40
C ASN A 184 8.07 18.82 -1.45
N LYS A 185 9.13 19.64 -1.52
CA LYS A 185 9.04 21.09 -1.70
C LYS A 185 9.16 21.49 -3.18
N ARG A 186 8.59 22.64 -3.54
CA ARG A 186 8.69 23.20 -4.89
C ARG A 186 10.15 23.48 -5.24
N ILE A 187 10.54 23.17 -6.48
CA ILE A 187 11.83 23.58 -7.04
C ILE A 187 11.64 25.00 -7.60
N GLU A 188 12.52 25.92 -7.20
CA GLU A 188 12.42 27.33 -7.56
C GLU A 188 12.78 27.60 -9.04
N ASN A 189 12.41 28.78 -9.53
CA ASN A 189 12.86 29.24 -10.84
C ASN A 189 14.33 29.64 -10.76
N ASN A 190 15.06 29.46 -11.86
CA ASN A 190 16.49 29.79 -11.99
C ASN A 190 17.43 29.04 -11.02
N SER A 191 17.00 27.91 -10.46
CA SER A 191 17.81 27.09 -9.55
C SER A 191 18.54 25.95 -10.28
N TYR A 192 19.62 25.45 -9.67
CA TYR A 192 20.23 24.18 -10.05
C TYR A 192 19.39 23.02 -9.51
N VAL A 193 19.38 21.91 -10.26
CA VAL A 193 18.67 20.69 -9.90
C VAL A 193 19.53 19.47 -10.14
N LYS A 194 19.30 18.46 -9.30
CA LYS A 194 19.78 17.10 -9.52
C LYS A 194 18.68 16.31 -10.23
N ILE A 195 19.04 15.68 -11.33
CA ILE A 195 18.11 14.87 -12.14
C ILE A 195 18.58 13.43 -12.11
N LEU A 196 17.71 12.54 -11.63
CA LEU A 196 17.93 11.10 -11.67
C LEU A 196 17.18 10.51 -12.86
N GLU A 197 17.88 9.74 -13.69
CA GLU A 197 17.33 9.11 -14.88
C GLU A 197 17.51 7.59 -14.80
N PHE A 198 16.45 6.85 -15.03
CA PHE A 198 16.46 5.38 -15.12
C PHE A 198 15.36 4.90 -16.08
N THR A 199 15.45 3.67 -16.55
CA THR A 199 14.45 3.09 -17.46
C THR A 199 13.78 1.90 -16.81
N SER A 200 12.47 2.00 -16.54
CA SER A 200 11.64 0.88 -16.07
C SER A 200 11.08 0.10 -17.27
N ASN A 201 9.78 0.20 -17.56
CA ASN A 201 9.24 -0.14 -18.88
C ASN A 201 9.25 1.07 -19.83
N LYS A 202 9.52 2.27 -19.31
CA LYS A 202 9.67 3.52 -20.06
C LYS A 202 10.68 4.42 -19.32
N PRO A 203 11.34 5.37 -20.01
CA PRO A 203 12.25 6.31 -19.36
C PRO A 203 11.56 7.09 -18.24
N GLN A 204 12.22 7.20 -17.09
CA GLN A 204 11.82 8.01 -15.95
C GLN A 204 12.85 9.12 -15.73
N LYS A 205 12.36 10.30 -15.31
CA LYS A 205 13.19 11.40 -14.84
C LYS A 205 12.62 11.92 -13.52
N ILE A 206 13.48 12.01 -12.52
CA ILE A 206 13.16 12.57 -11.21
C ILE A 206 13.92 13.88 -11.07
N TYR A 207 13.21 14.94 -10.70
CA TYR A 207 13.80 16.24 -10.41
C TYR A 207 13.89 16.41 -8.90
N LEU A 208 15.08 16.76 -8.42
CA LEU A 208 15.40 17.02 -7.02
C LEU A 208 16.06 18.40 -6.89
N HIS A 209 15.99 19.00 -5.71
CA HIS A 209 16.90 20.10 -5.37
C HIS A 209 18.35 19.62 -5.47
N ASP A 210 19.28 20.52 -5.74
CA ASP A 210 20.70 20.19 -5.88
C ASP A 210 21.26 19.45 -4.64
N GLU A 211 20.87 19.93 -3.46
CA GLU A 211 21.27 19.37 -2.15
C GLU A 211 20.50 18.09 -1.76
N CYS A 212 19.42 17.75 -2.45
CA CYS A 212 18.60 16.55 -2.20
C CYS A 212 19.19 15.34 -2.90
#